data_AF-A0A1Q5U7A4-F1
#
_entry.id   AF-A0A1Q5U7A4-F1
#
_cell.length_a   1.000
_cell.length_b   1.000
_cell.length_c   1.000
_cell.angle_alpha   90.00
_cell.angle_beta   90.00
_cell.angle_gamma   90.00
#
_symmetry.space_group_name_H-M   'P 1'
#
loop_
_entity.id
_entity.type
_entity.pdbx_description
1 polymer ?
#
loop_
_entity_poly.entity_id
_entity_poly.type
_entity_poly.pdbx_seq_one_letter_code
_entity_poly.pdbx_strand_id
1 'polypeptide(L)'
;MGYLNKSQHRSCWCSSSTTDLFKHWAANELNQRIADRTADILNQYGTLVARRKYELLSQLPFAFSTTYYDETANNLAQWRDLLDQTQRVYDSLDQATQASFFEMGLHPVLAGKTVVDLYTKAALNGLCYRQGRISTNRLVQEVHDFVR
;
A
#
# COMPACT_ATOMS: atom_id res chain seq x y z
N MET A 1 20.23 -39.55 0.76
CA MET A 1 19.24 -38.65 1.39
C MET A 1 19.93 -37.89 2.52
N GLY A 2 20.51 -36.73 2.20
CA GLY A 2 21.21 -35.88 3.17
C GLY A 2 20.24 -34.89 3.79
N TYR A 3 20.03 -35.00 5.10
CA TYR A 3 19.26 -34.02 5.86
C TYR A 3 20.10 -32.75 6.00
N LEU A 4 19.71 -31.69 5.28
CA LEU A 4 20.33 -30.38 5.37
C LEU A 4 20.04 -29.74 6.74
N ASN A 5 21.13 -29.50 7.45
CA ASN A 5 21.36 -28.73 8.67
C ASN A 5 20.39 -27.54 8.89
N LYS A 6 19.43 -27.69 9.82
CA LYS A 6 18.48 -26.64 10.25
C LYS A 6 18.90 -25.88 11.53
N SER A 7 20.18 -25.85 11.92
CA SER A 7 20.55 -25.29 13.23
C SER A 7 21.49 -24.07 13.21
N GLN A 8 21.98 -23.60 12.06
CA GLN A 8 23.00 -22.52 12.04
C GLN A 8 22.49 -21.09 11.75
N HIS A 9 21.19 -20.87 11.55
CA HIS A 9 20.67 -19.53 11.20
C HIS A 9 19.70 -18.93 12.21
N ARG A 10 19.65 -19.35 13.48
CA ARG A 10 18.68 -18.81 14.45
C ARG A 10 19.14 -17.55 15.18
N SER A 11 20.45 -17.34 15.34
CA SER A 11 21.00 -16.26 16.17
C SER A 11 21.00 -14.88 15.49
N CYS A 12 21.04 -14.80 14.17
CA CYS A 12 21.17 -13.53 13.44
C CYS A 12 19.85 -12.75 13.30
N TRP A 13 18.69 -13.40 13.51
CA TRP A 13 17.36 -12.80 13.32
C TRP A 13 16.71 -12.29 14.60
N CYS A 14 17.22 -12.65 15.78
CA CYS A 14 16.61 -12.25 17.06
C CYS A 14 16.86 -10.76 17.39
N SER A 15 17.80 -10.12 16.70
CA SER A 15 18.17 -8.71 16.87
C SER A 15 17.97 -7.85 15.62
N SER A 16 17.50 -8.41 14.50
CA SER A 16 17.32 -7.67 13.25
C SER A 16 15.99 -6.93 13.25
N SER A 17 15.98 -5.65 12.86
CA SER A 17 14.73 -4.92 12.68
C SER A 17 13.94 -5.46 11.47
N THR A 18 12.61 -5.24 11.43
CA THR A 18 11.79 -5.55 10.25
C THR A 18 12.36 -4.90 8.97
N THR A 19 12.92 -3.70 9.12
CA THR A 19 13.61 -2.98 8.04
C THR A 19 14.82 -3.75 7.54
N ASP A 20 15.68 -4.27 8.43
CA ASP A 20 16.88 -5.03 8.02
C ASP A 20 16.50 -6.33 7.31
N LEU A 21 15.43 -6.99 7.76
CA LEU A 21 14.85 -8.16 7.09
C LEU A 21 14.44 -7.81 5.66
N PHE A 22 13.66 -6.75 5.47
CA PHE A 22 13.22 -6.35 4.12
C PHE A 22 14.38 -5.90 3.24
N LYS A 23 15.39 -5.23 3.78
CA LYS A 23 16.60 -4.86 3.04
C LYS A 23 17.36 -6.10 2.58
N HIS A 24 17.58 -7.06 3.47
CA HIS A 24 18.29 -8.29 3.13
C HIS A 24 17.54 -9.10 2.07
N TRP A 25 16.23 -9.26 2.25
CA TRP A 25 15.37 -9.91 1.27
C TRP A 25 15.41 -9.20 -0.10
N ALA A 26 15.23 -7.87 -0.13
CA ALA A 26 15.22 -7.12 -1.37
C ALA A 26 16.57 -7.12 -2.10
N ALA A 27 17.68 -7.17 -1.35
CA ALA A 27 19.01 -7.30 -1.94
C ALA A 27 19.21 -8.66 -2.64
N ASN A 28 18.61 -9.73 -2.10
CA ASN A 28 18.73 -11.08 -2.63
C ASN A 28 17.77 -11.36 -3.80
N GLU A 29 16.51 -10.95 -3.68
CA GLU A 29 15.46 -11.31 -4.65
C GLU A 29 15.31 -10.32 -5.81
N LEU A 30 15.74 -9.07 -5.61
CA LEU A 30 15.60 -8.01 -6.60
C LEU A 30 16.97 -7.50 -7.03
N ASN A 31 17.53 -6.57 -6.25
CA ASN A 31 18.81 -5.96 -6.51
C ASN A 31 19.24 -5.14 -5.28
N GLN A 32 20.51 -5.29 -4.87
CA GLN A 32 21.10 -4.52 -3.79
C GLN A 32 20.93 -2.99 -3.95
N ARG A 33 20.94 -2.46 -5.18
CA ARG A 33 20.79 -1.01 -5.47
C ARG A 33 19.44 -0.42 -5.04
N ILE A 34 18.40 -1.24 -4.94
CA ILE A 34 17.06 -0.79 -4.53
C ILE A 34 16.64 -1.30 -3.16
N ALA A 35 17.46 -2.11 -2.49
CA ALA A 35 17.11 -2.78 -1.24
C ALA A 35 16.57 -1.82 -0.17
N ASP A 36 17.22 -0.68 0.05
CA ASP A 36 16.79 0.33 1.02
C ASP A 36 15.41 0.91 0.66
N ARG A 37 15.22 1.30 -0.61
CA ARG A 37 13.96 1.88 -1.10
C ARG A 37 12.82 0.87 -1.04
N THR A 38 13.08 -0.39 -1.38
CA THR A 38 12.10 -1.46 -1.28
C THR A 38 11.68 -1.70 0.17
N ALA A 39 12.64 -1.72 1.11
CA ALA A 39 12.34 -1.87 2.52
C ALA A 39 11.48 -0.70 3.05
N ASP A 40 11.79 0.53 2.66
CA ASP A 40 10.99 1.70 3.05
C ASP A 40 9.57 1.63 2.49
N ILE A 41 9.40 1.21 1.22
CA ILE A 41 8.08 1.02 0.59
C ILE A 41 7.29 -0.06 1.33
N LEU A 42 7.89 -1.22 1.62
CA LEU A 42 7.21 -2.32 2.29
C LEU A 42 6.83 -1.98 3.74
N ASN A 43 7.68 -1.27 4.46
CA ASN A 43 7.37 -0.77 5.80
C ASN A 43 6.20 0.22 5.80
N GLN A 44 6.21 1.18 4.86
CA GLN A 44 5.12 2.14 4.72
C GLN A 44 3.82 1.44 4.30
N TYR A 45 3.87 0.54 3.32
CA TYR A 45 2.73 -0.27 2.91
C TYR A 45 2.16 -1.07 4.08
N GLY A 46 3.02 -1.77 4.84
CA GLY A 46 2.65 -2.53 6.02
C GLY A 46 1.97 -1.65 7.08
N THR A 47 2.49 -0.45 7.30
CA THR A 47 1.89 0.53 8.22
C THR A 47 0.50 0.96 7.75
N LEU A 48 0.33 1.27 6.46
CA LEU A 48 -0.94 1.73 5.91
C LEU A 48 -2.00 0.65 5.91
N VAL A 49 -1.68 -0.59 5.50
CA VAL A 49 -2.64 -1.70 5.47
C VAL A 49 -3.02 -2.17 6.89
N ALA A 50 -2.12 -2.00 7.88
CA ALA A 50 -2.42 -2.35 9.26
C ALA A 50 -3.45 -1.41 9.92
N ARG A 51 -3.65 -0.18 9.41
CA ARG A 51 -4.65 0.75 9.94
C ARG A 51 -6.07 0.19 9.88
N ARG A 52 -6.40 -0.46 8.77
CA ARG A 52 -7.69 -1.13 8.57
C ARG A 52 -7.55 -2.21 7.51
N LYS A 53 -7.88 -3.45 7.87
CA LYS A 53 -7.96 -4.57 6.92
C LYS A 53 -8.97 -4.26 5.82
N TYR A 54 -8.68 -4.68 4.58
CA TYR A 54 -9.50 -4.34 3.42
C TYR A 54 -10.95 -4.81 3.54
N GLU A 55 -11.18 -5.96 4.18
CA GLU A 55 -12.50 -6.53 4.42
C GLU A 55 -13.35 -5.67 5.38
N LEU A 56 -12.71 -4.79 6.15
CA LEU A 56 -13.37 -3.93 7.14
C LEU A 56 -13.59 -2.50 6.64
N LEU A 57 -13.14 -2.14 5.42
CA LEU A 57 -13.33 -0.82 4.84
C LEU A 57 -14.76 -0.58 4.34
N SER A 58 -15.51 -1.65 4.07
CA SER A 58 -16.92 -1.60 3.68
C SER A 58 -17.88 -1.36 4.85
N GLN A 59 -17.41 -1.49 6.09
CA GLN A 59 -18.24 -1.36 7.28
C GLN A 59 -18.60 0.10 7.58
N LEU A 60 -19.81 0.32 8.08
CA LEU A 60 -20.29 1.63 8.56
C LEU A 60 -20.45 1.61 10.09
N PRO A 61 -20.09 2.70 10.81
CA PRO A 61 -19.50 3.95 10.30
C PRO A 61 -18.10 3.73 9.68
N PHE A 62 -17.78 4.52 8.66
CA PHE A 62 -16.54 4.36 7.90
C PHE A 62 -15.31 4.54 8.81
N ALA A 63 -14.24 3.81 8.49
CA ALA A 63 -13.08 3.68 9.37
C ALA A 63 -12.31 4.99 9.62
N PHE A 64 -12.40 5.95 8.69
CA PHE A 64 -11.75 7.25 8.81
C PHE A 64 -12.79 8.35 8.90
N SER A 65 -12.55 9.32 9.78
CA SER A 65 -13.40 10.50 9.86
C SER A 65 -13.33 11.31 8.57
N THR A 66 -14.49 11.65 8.02
CA THR A 66 -14.64 12.50 6.82
C THR A 66 -14.95 13.96 7.17
N THR A 67 -15.26 14.25 8.43
CA THR A 67 -15.68 15.57 8.90
C THR A 67 -14.75 16.19 9.94
N TYR A 68 -13.92 15.39 10.59
CA TYR A 68 -13.01 15.85 11.66
C TYR A 68 -11.58 15.41 11.39
N TYR A 69 -10.63 16.28 11.75
CA TYR A 69 -9.18 16.01 11.78
C TYR A 69 -8.54 15.58 10.45
N ASP A 70 -9.22 15.81 9.33
CA ASP A 70 -8.75 15.49 7.97
C ASP A 70 -8.23 14.04 7.82
N GLU A 71 -8.69 13.10 8.64
CA GLU A 71 -8.15 11.73 8.71
C GLU A 71 -8.22 11.03 7.36
N THR A 72 -9.37 11.15 6.70
CA THR A 72 -9.59 10.59 5.38
C THR A 72 -8.64 11.20 4.34
N ALA A 73 -8.50 12.53 4.32
CA ALA A 73 -7.63 13.22 3.37
C ALA A 73 -6.16 12.87 3.59
N ASN A 74 -5.72 12.86 4.84
CA ASN A 74 -4.36 12.48 5.23
C ASN A 74 -4.04 11.03 4.87
N ASN A 75 -4.99 10.10 5.08
CA ASN A 75 -4.80 8.71 4.70
C ASN A 75 -4.69 8.55 3.17
N LEU A 76 -5.56 9.21 2.40
CA LEU A 76 -5.48 9.19 0.93
C LEU A 76 -4.18 9.80 0.40
N ALA A 77 -3.73 10.91 1.00
CA ALA A 77 -2.47 11.55 0.61
C ALA A 77 -1.28 10.60 0.83
N GLN A 78 -1.22 9.91 1.97
CA GLN A 78 -0.14 8.95 2.24
C GLN A 78 -0.13 7.76 1.27
N TRP A 79 -1.31 7.24 0.90
CA TRP A 79 -1.40 6.20 -0.13
C TRP A 79 -0.93 6.69 -1.50
N ARG A 80 -1.29 7.91 -1.89
CA ARG A 80 -0.83 8.53 -3.14
C ARG A 80 0.68 8.74 -3.13
N ASP A 81 1.22 9.31 -2.07
CA ASP A 81 2.65 9.61 -1.97
C ASP A 81 3.49 8.32 -1.99
N LEU A 82 3.00 7.25 -1.34
CA LEU A 82 3.61 5.92 -1.42
C LEU A 82 3.56 5.33 -2.83
N LEU A 83 2.42 5.46 -3.53
CA LEU A 83 2.30 5.00 -4.91
C LEU A 83 3.26 5.76 -5.84
N ASP A 84 3.33 7.08 -5.72
CA ASP A 84 4.24 7.92 -6.51
C ASP A 84 5.70 7.55 -6.25
N GLN A 85 6.08 7.33 -4.99
CA GLN A 85 7.43 6.88 -4.63
C GLN A 85 7.73 5.50 -5.24
N THR A 86 6.79 4.56 -5.15
CA THR A 86 6.95 3.19 -5.64
C THR A 86 7.04 3.14 -7.17
N GLN A 87 6.21 3.92 -7.87
CA GLN A 87 6.24 4.05 -9.32
C GLN A 87 7.59 4.59 -9.80
N ARG A 88 8.13 5.64 -9.16
CA ARG A 88 9.46 6.17 -9.51
C ARG A 88 10.57 5.13 -9.37
N VAL A 89 10.48 4.23 -8.38
CA VAL A 89 11.44 3.13 -8.26
C VAL A 89 11.27 2.17 -9.43
N TYR A 90 10.05 1.72 -9.71
CA TYR A 90 9.74 0.82 -10.82
C TYR A 90 10.22 1.36 -12.18
N ASP A 91 9.96 2.64 -12.46
CA ASP A 91 10.35 3.30 -13.72
C ASP A 91 11.87 3.43 -13.88
N SER A 92 12.61 3.37 -12.76
CA SER A 92 14.09 3.43 -12.74
C SER A 92 14.78 2.07 -12.86
N LEU A 93 14.00 0.99 -12.95
CA LEU A 93 14.50 -0.38 -13.05
C LEU A 93 14.69 -0.80 -14.51
N ASP A 94 15.64 -1.70 -14.72
CA ASP A 94 15.76 -2.43 -15.97
C ASP A 94 14.60 -3.43 -16.13
N GLN A 95 14.34 -3.83 -17.38
CA GLN A 95 13.21 -4.69 -17.72
C GLN A 95 13.24 -6.05 -17.01
N ALA A 96 14.42 -6.60 -16.71
CA ALA A 96 14.54 -7.88 -16.03
C ALA A 96 14.10 -7.79 -14.56
N THR A 97 14.40 -6.68 -13.89
CA THR A 97 14.01 -6.45 -12.49
C THR A 97 12.56 -5.94 -12.35
N GLN A 98 12.04 -5.25 -13.37
CA GLN A 98 10.70 -4.65 -13.33
C GLN A 98 9.60 -5.66 -13.03
N ALA A 99 9.60 -6.85 -13.65
CA ALA A 99 8.55 -7.85 -13.43
C ALA A 99 8.45 -8.27 -11.95
N SER A 100 9.57 -8.62 -11.32
CA SER A 100 9.60 -9.00 -9.90
C SER A 100 9.22 -7.85 -8.98
N PHE A 101 9.68 -6.62 -9.28
CA PHE A 101 9.32 -5.45 -8.47
C PHE A 101 7.85 -5.06 -8.63
N PHE A 102 7.26 -5.29 -9.81
CA PHE A 102 5.83 -5.08 -10.04
C PHE A 102 5.01 -5.94 -9.08
N GLU A 103 5.24 -7.24 -9.07
CA GLU A 103 4.46 -8.18 -8.25
C GLU A 103 4.64 -7.94 -6.75
N MET A 104 5.89 -7.73 -6.31
CA MET A 104 6.23 -7.67 -4.89
C MET A 104 6.07 -6.28 -4.26
N GLY A 105 6.15 -5.22 -5.05
CA GLY A 105 6.17 -3.84 -4.56
C GLY A 105 5.03 -2.99 -5.14
N LEU A 106 5.04 -2.77 -6.45
CA LEU A 106 4.13 -1.80 -7.07
C LEU A 106 2.66 -2.25 -7.03
N HIS A 107 2.38 -3.50 -7.40
CA HIS A 107 1.04 -4.05 -7.45
C HIS A 107 0.29 -3.97 -6.10
N PRO A 108 0.85 -4.41 -4.95
CA PRO A 108 0.15 -4.29 -3.66
C PRO A 108 -0.10 -2.84 -3.25
N VAL A 109 0.82 -1.91 -3.52
CA VAL A 109 0.64 -0.48 -3.22
C VAL A 109 -0.48 0.11 -4.07
N LEU A 110 -0.49 -0.17 -5.38
CA LEU A 110 -1.53 0.29 -6.29
C LEU A 110 -2.91 -0.27 -5.90
N ALA A 111 -2.99 -1.56 -5.62
CA ALA A 111 -4.22 -2.21 -5.19
C ALA A 111 -4.74 -1.60 -3.87
N GLY A 112 -3.87 -1.45 -2.87
CA GLY A 112 -4.23 -0.87 -1.57
C GLY A 112 -4.78 0.55 -1.69
N LYS A 113 -4.09 1.43 -2.44
CA LYS A 113 -4.56 2.79 -2.72
C LYS A 113 -5.93 2.77 -3.39
N THR A 114 -6.12 1.89 -4.38
CA THR A 114 -7.34 1.80 -5.18
C THR A 114 -8.54 1.39 -4.32
N VAL A 115 -8.37 0.37 -3.47
CA VAL A 115 -9.41 -0.10 -2.56
C VAL A 115 -9.77 0.99 -1.54
N VAL A 116 -8.78 1.65 -0.95
CA VAL A 116 -9.00 2.71 0.04
C VAL A 116 -9.72 3.92 -0.59
N ASP A 117 -9.33 4.32 -1.80
CA ASP A 117 -9.98 5.42 -2.54
C ASP A 117 -11.44 5.10 -2.86
N LEU A 118 -11.71 3.90 -3.36
CA LEU A 118 -13.06 3.44 -3.68
C LEU A 118 -13.99 3.51 -2.45
N TYR A 119 -13.59 2.91 -1.33
CA TYR A 119 -14.43 2.89 -0.13
C TYR A 119 -14.57 4.27 0.51
N THR A 120 -13.53 5.10 0.45
CA THR A 120 -13.61 6.50 0.90
C THR A 120 -14.67 7.26 0.12
N LYS A 121 -14.66 7.15 -1.22
CA LYS A 121 -15.64 7.81 -2.08
C LYS A 121 -17.06 7.25 -1.84
N ALA A 122 -17.20 5.94 -1.65
CA ALA A 122 -18.48 5.34 -1.28
C ALA A 122 -19.04 5.89 0.05
N ALA A 123 -18.18 6.04 1.07
CA ALA A 123 -18.56 6.62 2.35
C ALA A 123 -18.98 8.10 2.24
N LEU A 124 -18.22 8.90 1.47
CA LEU A 124 -18.54 10.30 1.20
C LEU A 124 -19.86 10.43 0.43
N ASN A 125 -20.08 9.62 -0.60
CA ASN A 125 -21.34 9.60 -1.36
C ASN A 125 -22.53 9.25 -0.46
N GLY A 126 -22.40 8.25 0.41
CA GLY A 126 -23.45 7.89 1.37
C GLY A 126 -23.73 9.00 2.40
N LEU A 127 -22.73 9.73 2.84
CA LEU A 127 -22.90 10.92 3.69
C LEU A 127 -23.60 12.06 2.94
N CYS A 128 -23.16 12.36 1.73
CA CYS A 128 -23.78 13.40 0.90
C CYS A 128 -25.23 13.08 0.53
N TYR A 129 -25.56 11.80 0.26
CA TYR A 129 -26.95 11.35 0.04
C TYR A 129 -27.82 11.59 1.28
N ARG A 130 -27.34 11.19 2.46
CA ARG A 130 -28.04 11.45 3.73
C ARG A 130 -28.20 12.95 4.04
N GLN A 131 -27.31 13.78 3.53
CA GLN A 131 -27.32 15.24 3.69
C GLN A 131 -28.01 16.00 2.54
N GLY A 132 -28.48 15.33 1.48
CA GLY A 132 -29.16 15.95 0.35
C GLY A 132 -28.28 16.80 -0.59
N ARG A 133 -26.96 16.58 -0.65
CA ARG A 133 -26.03 17.41 -1.46
C ARG A 133 -25.90 16.90 -2.91
N ILE A 134 -26.09 17.79 -3.89
CA ILE A 134 -26.07 17.52 -5.36
C ILE A 134 -24.65 17.29 -5.93
N SER A 135 -23.59 17.65 -5.20
CA SER A 135 -22.18 17.53 -5.63
C SER A 135 -21.70 16.11 -5.95
N THR A 136 -22.53 15.10 -5.68
CA THR A 136 -22.24 13.66 -5.67
C THR A 136 -22.12 13.04 -7.06
N ASN A 137 -22.84 13.55 -8.08
CA ASN A 137 -22.76 12.98 -9.43
C ASN A 137 -21.34 13.10 -10.04
N ARG A 138 -20.59 14.14 -9.67
CA ARG A 138 -19.24 14.38 -10.19
C ARG A 138 -18.20 13.40 -9.64
N LEU A 139 -18.31 13.00 -8.36
CA LEU A 139 -17.38 12.07 -7.71
C LEU A 139 -17.55 10.62 -8.20
N VAL A 140 -18.78 10.24 -8.55
CA VAL A 140 -19.08 8.92 -9.14
C VAL A 140 -18.46 8.77 -10.53
N GLN A 141 -18.44 9.83 -11.34
CA GLN A 141 -17.80 9.83 -12.66
C GLN A 141 -16.27 9.72 -12.57
N GLU A 142 -15.61 10.39 -11.62
CA GLU A 142 -14.15 10.26 -11.41
C GLU A 142 -13.70 8.83 -11.03
N VAL A 143 -14.52 8.04 -10.34
CA VAL A 143 -14.20 6.62 -10.05
C VAL A 143 -14.29 5.77 -11.31
N HIS A 144 -15.32 6.00 -12.11
CA HIS A 144 -15.56 5.21 -13.31
C HIS A 144 -14.46 5.41 -14.37
N ASP A 145 -13.86 6.60 -14.40
CA ASP A 145 -12.76 6.94 -15.32
C ASP A 145 -11.39 6.49 -14.80
N PHE A 146 -11.20 6.27 -13.50
CA PHE A 146 -9.92 5.79 -12.93
C PHE A 146 -9.73 4.26 -13.04
N VAL A 147 -10.83 3.51 -13.24
CA VAL A 147 -10.83 2.04 -13.34
C VAL A 147 -10.79 1.57 -14.81
N ARG A 148 -10.77 2.50 -15.77
CA ARG A 148 -10.64 2.22 -17.20
C ARG A 148 -9.22 2.48 -17.69
#